data_AF-A0A973IP41-F1
#
_entry.id   AF-A0A973IP41-F1
#
_cell.length_a   1.000
_cell.length_b   1.000
_cell.length_c   1.000
_cell.angle_alpha   90.00
_cell.angle_beta   90.00
_cell.angle_gamma   90.00
#
_symmetry.space_group_name_H-M   'P 1'
#
loop_
_entity.id
_entity.type
_entity.pdbx_description
1 polymer ?
#
loop_
_entity_poly.entity_id
_entity_poly.type
_entity_poly.pdbx_seq_one_letter_code
_entity_poly.pdbx_strand_id
1 'polypeptide(L)'
;MALIYSFYIRWYILWMPFKIIEKKMGNKQQNTTLSYFFKYDKEKLVIIKKSILRAARLSIWRNKCFEQSLTAAYFLRKYKIPYHLYMGLTKENQKLIAHVWIESNGYFLVEKGGKDFVTLATYYFP
;
A
#
# COMPACT_ATOMS: atom_id res chain seq x y z
N MET A 1 -30.47 -8.71 -19.22
CA MET A 1 -29.04 -8.78 -19.60
C MET A 1 -28.11 -8.00 -18.64
N ALA A 2 -28.39 -6.72 -18.32
CA ALA A 2 -27.51 -5.91 -17.43
C ALA A 2 -27.40 -6.42 -15.96
N LEU A 3 -28.44 -7.07 -15.44
CA LEU A 3 -28.45 -7.59 -14.07
C LEU A 3 -27.54 -8.82 -13.89
N ILE A 4 -27.46 -9.68 -14.90
CA ILE A 4 -26.59 -10.87 -14.90
C ILE A 4 -25.12 -10.45 -14.94
N TYR A 5 -24.81 -9.41 -15.71
CA TYR A 5 -23.47 -8.83 -15.81
C TYR A 5 -23.01 -8.18 -14.49
N SER A 6 -23.93 -7.47 -13.81
CA SER A 6 -23.64 -6.86 -12.50
C SER A 6 -23.39 -7.90 -11.40
N PHE A 7 -24.05 -9.07 -11.48
CA PHE A 7 -23.82 -10.18 -10.56
C PHE A 7 -22.47 -10.86 -10.82
N TYR A 8 -22.12 -11.06 -12.09
CA TYR A 8 -20.83 -11.61 -12.50
C TYR A 8 -19.63 -10.75 -12.06
N ILE A 9 -19.72 -9.43 -12.21
CA ILE A 9 -18.65 -8.51 -11.79
C ILE A 9 -18.49 -8.51 -10.26
N ARG A 10 -19.60 -8.53 -9.50
CA ARG A 10 -19.55 -8.64 -8.03
C ARG A 10 -18.91 -9.95 -7.57
N TRP A 11 -19.23 -11.06 -8.24
CA TRP A 11 -18.63 -12.36 -7.96
C TRP A 11 -17.14 -12.42 -8.30
N TYR A 12 -16.72 -11.79 -9.40
CA TYR A 12 -15.32 -11.74 -9.84
C TYR A 12 -14.42 -10.94 -8.89
N ILE A 13 -14.95 -9.84 -8.32
CA ILE A 13 -14.25 -9.01 -7.34
C ILE A 13 -14.11 -9.74 -5.99
N LEU A 14 -15.10 -10.55 -5.60
CA LEU A 14 -15.04 -11.41 -4.40
C LEU A 14 -14.02 -12.55 -4.54
N TRP A 15 -13.70 -12.98 -5.75
CA TRP A 15 -12.90 -14.19 -5.99
C TRP A 15 -11.40 -13.94 -6.20
N MET A 16 -10.94 -12.70 -6.42
CA MET A 16 -9.50 -12.40 -6.54
C MET A 16 -8.83 -12.36 -5.16
N PRO A 17 -8.02 -13.35 -4.77
CA PRO A 17 -7.43 -13.41 -3.44
C PRO A 17 -6.14 -12.58 -3.42
N PHE A 18 -6.01 -11.84 -2.33
CA PHE A 18 -4.85 -11.10 -1.84
C PHE A 18 -3.48 -11.82 -1.99
N LYS A 19 -3.49 -13.16 -2.06
CA LYS A 19 -2.30 -14.01 -2.23
C LYS A 19 -1.52 -13.78 -3.53
N ILE A 20 -2.17 -13.34 -4.61
CA ILE A 20 -1.49 -13.11 -5.90
C ILE A 20 -0.64 -11.82 -5.84
N ILE A 21 -1.05 -10.86 -5.01
CA ILE A 21 -0.39 -9.56 -4.86
C ILE A 21 0.86 -9.68 -3.97
N GLU A 22 0.81 -10.49 -2.90
CA GLU A 22 1.97 -10.78 -2.03
C GLU A 22 3.15 -11.36 -2.82
N LYS A 23 2.91 -12.30 -3.74
CA LYS A 23 3.99 -12.91 -4.54
C LYS A 23 4.68 -11.94 -5.50
N LYS A 24 4.08 -10.76 -5.72
CA LYS A 24 4.64 -9.67 -6.53
C LYS A 24 5.22 -8.51 -5.70
N MET A 25 5.17 -8.50 -4.36
CA MET A 25 5.55 -7.35 -3.52
C MET A 25 7.04 -6.95 -3.52
N GLY A 26 7.93 -7.77 -4.09
CA GLY A 26 9.34 -7.41 -4.26
C GLY A 26 10.28 -8.15 -3.30
N ASN A 27 11.58 -7.90 -3.46
CA ASN A 27 12.62 -8.55 -2.68
C ASN A 27 12.72 -7.92 -1.29
N LYS A 28 12.81 -8.78 -0.27
CA LYS A 28 12.99 -8.38 1.13
C LYS A 28 14.39 -7.76 1.26
N GLN A 29 14.49 -6.44 1.40
CA GLN A 29 15.79 -5.77 1.42
C GLN A 29 16.24 -5.53 2.86
N GLN A 30 17.33 -6.21 3.22
CA GLN A 30 18.15 -5.85 4.37
C GLN A 30 19.06 -4.70 3.95
N ASN A 31 18.92 -3.55 4.63
CA ASN A 31 19.95 -2.52 4.78
C ASN A 31 20.68 -2.09 3.49
N THR A 32 20.12 -1.17 2.70
CA THR A 32 20.96 -0.47 1.70
C THR A 32 20.48 0.96 1.43
N THR A 33 21.32 1.88 1.89
CA THR A 33 21.65 3.24 1.45
C THR A 33 20.67 4.00 0.54
N LEU A 34 20.13 5.07 1.13
CA LEU A 34 19.31 6.13 0.53
C LEU A 34 19.96 6.77 -0.72
N SER A 35 19.60 6.32 -1.91
CA SER A 35 19.89 7.05 -3.14
C SER A 35 18.71 7.99 -3.46
N TYR A 36 18.76 9.22 -2.92
CA TYR A 36 17.82 10.35 -3.13
C TYR A 36 17.84 10.92 -4.57
N PHE A 37 18.12 10.11 -5.60
CA PHE A 37 18.60 10.61 -6.90
C PHE A 37 17.55 10.87 -7.97
N PHE A 38 16.26 10.66 -7.70
CA PHE A 38 15.24 10.90 -8.72
C PHE A 38 14.25 11.99 -8.31
N LYS A 39 14.30 13.10 -9.05
CA LYS A 39 13.37 14.23 -8.96
C LYS A 39 12.04 13.84 -9.61
N TYR A 40 11.26 12.99 -8.95
CA TYR A 40 9.90 12.68 -9.37
C TYR A 40 8.98 13.85 -9.11
N ASP A 41 8.03 14.03 -10.02
CA ASP A 41 7.04 15.09 -9.95
C ASP A 41 6.13 14.89 -8.73
N LYS A 42 6.26 15.75 -7.72
CA LYS A 42 5.47 15.71 -6.48
C LYS A 42 3.97 15.71 -6.78
N GLU A 43 3.57 16.31 -7.90
CA GLU A 43 2.19 16.31 -8.39
C GLU A 43 1.66 14.90 -8.64
N LYS A 44 2.47 14.00 -9.23
CA LYS A 44 2.09 12.59 -9.45
C LYS A 44 1.86 11.87 -8.13
N LEU A 45 2.71 12.07 -7.13
CA LEU A 45 2.54 11.49 -5.81
C LEU A 45 1.25 11.97 -5.13
N VAL A 46 0.90 13.25 -5.30
CA VAL A 46 -0.36 13.82 -4.80
C VAL A 46 -1.57 13.19 -5.49
N ILE A 47 -1.53 13.03 -6.82
CA ILE A 47 -2.60 12.39 -7.59
C ILE A 47 -2.80 10.93 -7.17
N ILE A 48 -1.70 10.19 -6.98
CA ILE A 48 -1.71 8.80 -6.50
C ILE A 48 -2.32 8.75 -5.10
N LYS A 49 -1.85 9.60 -4.15
CA LYS A 49 -2.41 9.68 -2.78
C LYS A 49 -3.91 9.98 -2.80
N LYS A 50 -4.36 10.95 -3.60
CA LYS A 50 -5.79 11.28 -3.75
C LYS A 50 -6.60 10.10 -4.29
N SER A 51 -6.06 9.38 -5.28
CA SER A 51 -6.71 8.20 -5.86
C SER A 51 -6.85 7.07 -4.86
N ILE A 52 -5.79 6.80 -4.07
CA ILE A 52 -5.80 5.80 -2.99
C ILE A 52 -6.83 6.19 -1.92
N LEU A 53 -6.86 7.45 -1.49
CA LEU A 53 -7.82 7.93 -0.48
C LEU A 53 -9.27 7.81 -0.95
N ARG A 54 -9.53 8.05 -2.26
CA ARG A 54 -10.86 7.84 -2.86
C ARG A 54 -11.23 6.36 -2.85
N ALA A 55 -10.32 5.49 -3.31
CA ALA A 55 -10.52 4.04 -3.29
C ALA A 55 -10.76 3.51 -1.87
N ALA A 56 -9.99 4.01 -0.89
CA ALA A 56 -10.12 3.65 0.51
C ALA A 56 -11.47 4.02 1.14
N ARG A 57 -12.11 5.11 0.68
CA ARG A 57 -13.45 5.50 1.15
C ARG A 57 -14.53 4.57 0.59
N LEU A 58 -14.33 4.07 -0.62
CA LEU A 58 -15.23 3.13 -1.29
C LEU A 58 -14.97 1.68 -0.89
N SER A 59 -13.79 1.39 -0.34
CA SER A 59 -13.43 0.07 0.15
C SER A 59 -14.24 -0.30 1.38
N ILE A 60 -14.91 -1.45 1.28
CA ILE A 60 -15.74 -2.07 2.33
C ILE A 60 -14.86 -2.93 3.27
N TRP A 61 -13.57 -3.08 2.98
CA TRP A 61 -12.69 -3.99 3.70
C TRP A 61 -12.27 -3.43 5.07
N ARG A 62 -12.22 -4.32 6.08
CA ARG A 62 -11.92 -3.98 7.48
C ARG A 62 -10.47 -3.46 7.69
N ASN A 63 -9.56 -3.82 6.78
CA ASN A 63 -8.12 -3.55 6.89
C ASN A 63 -7.65 -2.47 5.90
N LYS A 64 -8.20 -1.27 6.05
CA LYS A 64 -7.99 -0.15 5.11
C LYS A 64 -6.52 0.21 4.87
N CYS A 65 -5.66 0.16 5.89
CA CYS A 65 -4.25 0.53 5.76
C CYS A 65 -3.45 -0.43 4.87
N PHE A 66 -3.71 -1.73 4.97
CA PHE A 66 -2.98 -2.74 4.20
C PHE A 66 -3.33 -2.67 2.73
N GLU A 67 -4.62 -2.55 2.41
CA GLU A 67 -5.10 -2.37 1.04
C GLU A 67 -4.59 -1.07 0.42
N GLN A 68 -4.60 0.04 1.17
CA GLN A 68 -4.07 1.32 0.72
C GLN A 68 -2.59 1.25 0.39
N SER A 69 -1.76 0.68 1.29
CA SER A 69 -0.32 0.58 1.09
C SER A 69 0.04 -0.31 -0.09
N LEU A 70 -0.76 -1.36 -0.33
CA LEU A 70 -0.61 -2.20 -1.51
C LEU A 70 -1.00 -1.51 -2.81
N THR A 71 -2.13 -0.80 -2.79
CA THR A 71 -2.58 -0.02 -3.93
C THR A 71 -1.56 1.06 -4.28
N ALA A 72 -0.98 1.71 -3.26
CA ALA A 72 0.11 2.66 -3.42
C ALA A 72 1.34 2.01 -4.05
N ALA A 73 1.81 0.89 -3.50
CA ALA A 73 2.95 0.14 -4.05
C ALA A 73 2.71 -0.24 -5.51
N TYR A 74 1.50 -0.69 -5.87
CA TYR A 74 1.15 -1.03 -7.25
C TYR A 74 1.26 0.18 -8.20
N PHE A 75 0.68 1.32 -7.84
CA PHE A 75 0.77 2.53 -8.66
C PHE A 75 2.20 3.03 -8.78
N LEU A 76 2.95 3.08 -7.68
CA LEU A 76 4.35 3.52 -7.68
C LEU A 76 5.21 2.63 -8.60
N ARG A 77 5.04 1.30 -8.54
CA ARG A 77 5.70 0.37 -9.48
C ARG A 77 5.29 0.59 -10.92
N LYS A 78 4.00 0.80 -11.17
CA LYS A 78 3.48 1.06 -12.53
C LYS A 78 4.11 2.31 -13.14
N TYR A 79 4.35 3.32 -12.32
CA TYR A 79 5.00 4.56 -12.72
C TYR A 79 6.53 4.54 -12.58
N LYS A 80 7.12 3.40 -12.19
CA LYS A 80 8.57 3.25 -11.91
C LYS A 80 9.09 4.34 -10.97
N ILE A 81 8.34 4.57 -9.89
CA ILE A 81 8.69 5.50 -8.82
C ILE A 81 9.23 4.66 -7.64
N PRO A 82 10.44 4.95 -7.13
CA PRO A 82 11.01 4.28 -5.99
C PRO A 82 10.21 4.55 -4.72
N TYR A 83 10.10 3.54 -3.86
CA TYR A 83 9.40 3.68 -2.58
C TYR A 83 9.93 2.74 -1.52
N HIS A 84 9.67 3.10 -0.26
CA HIS A 84 9.87 2.25 0.90
C HIS A 84 8.51 1.89 1.49
N LEU A 85 8.27 0.60 1.64
CA LEU A 85 7.12 0.04 2.31
C LEU A 85 7.56 -0.54 3.65
N TYR A 86 6.97 -0.05 4.72
CA TYR A 86 7.28 -0.42 6.08
C TYR A 86 6.11 -1.21 6.66
N MET A 87 6.39 -2.35 7.27
CA MET A 87 5.43 -3.15 8.01
C MET A 87 5.78 -3.12 9.49
N GLY A 88 4.84 -2.67 10.31
CA GLY A 88 5.01 -2.63 11.75
C GLY A 88 3.86 -3.28 12.50
N LEU A 89 4.14 -3.71 13.73
CA LEU A 89 3.14 -4.20 14.67
C LEU A 89 3.07 -3.28 15.88
N THR A 90 1.89 -3.15 16.44
CA THR A 90 1.68 -2.56 17.76
C THR A 90 0.77 -3.46 18.58
N LYS A 91 0.84 -3.35 19.90
CA LYS A 91 0.00 -4.11 20.83
C LYS A 91 -0.95 -3.13 21.50
N GLU A 92 -2.25 -3.29 21.25
CA GLU A 92 -3.30 -2.45 21.83
C GLU A 92 -4.34 -3.35 22.47
N ASN A 93 -4.68 -3.12 23.75
CA ASN A 93 -5.67 -3.92 24.49
C ASN A 93 -5.47 -5.43 24.34
N GLN A 94 -4.21 -5.88 24.49
CA GLN A 94 -3.78 -7.28 24.34
C GLN A 94 -3.94 -7.88 22.93
N LYS A 95 -4.37 -7.09 21.93
CA LYS A 95 -4.47 -7.50 20.53
C LYS A 95 -3.28 -6.96 19.75
N LEU A 96 -2.72 -7.80 18.88
CA LEU A 96 -1.69 -7.41 17.94
C LEU A 96 -2.35 -6.75 16.73
N ILE A 97 -1.92 -5.52 16.42
CA ILE A 97 -2.40 -4.74 15.27
C ILE A 97 -1.24 -4.58 14.30
N ALA A 98 -1.41 -5.09 13.10
CA ALA A 98 -0.48 -4.87 11.99
C ALA A 98 -0.84 -3.59 11.24
N HIS A 99 0.18 -2.80 10.92
CA HIS A 99 0.06 -1.60 10.11
C HIS A 99 1.15 -1.58 9.04
N VAL A 100 0.79 -1.05 7.88
CA VAL A 100 1.71 -0.92 6.75
C VAL A 100 1.63 0.50 6.25
N TRP A 101 2.77 1.16 6.12
CA TRP A 101 2.88 2.51 5.57
C TRP A 101 3.90 2.56 4.45
N ILE A 102 3.77 3.54 3.57
CA ILE A 102 4.59 3.65 2.36
C ILE A 102 4.99 5.09 2.13
N GLU A 103 6.27 5.29 1.90
CA GLU A 103 6.85 6.59 1.59
C GLU A 103 7.62 6.54 0.28
N SER A 104 7.66 7.66 -0.42
CA SER A 104 8.47 7.86 -1.59
C SER A 104 9.18 9.20 -1.44
N ASN A 105 10.51 9.19 -1.36
CA ASN A 105 11.35 10.39 -1.36
C ASN A 105 10.92 11.46 -0.33
N GLY A 106 10.66 11.04 0.92
CA GLY A 106 10.20 11.94 1.99
C GLY A 106 8.72 12.34 1.94
N TYR A 107 7.94 11.80 0.99
CA TYR A 107 6.49 11.99 0.92
C TYR A 107 5.74 10.71 1.31
N PHE A 108 4.95 10.77 2.38
CA PHE A 108 4.11 9.66 2.82
C PHE A 108 2.82 9.58 2.01
N LEU A 109 2.66 8.50 1.25
CA LEU A 109 1.41 8.21 0.54
C LEU A 109 0.39 7.58 1.50
N VAL A 110 0.86 6.65 2.33
CA VAL A 110 0.10 6.09 3.45
C VAL A 110 0.90 6.37 4.71
N GLU A 111 0.25 6.98 5.69
CA GLU A 111 0.93 7.46 6.90
C GLU A 111 1.08 6.34 7.92
N LYS A 112 2.18 6.37 8.67
CA LYS A 112 2.39 5.49 9.84
C LYS A 112 1.27 5.68 10.86
N GLY A 113 0.66 6.86 10.94
CA GLY A 113 -0.31 7.22 11.97
C GLY A 113 0.38 7.53 13.30
N GLY A 114 -0.41 7.83 14.33
CA GLY A 114 0.08 8.30 15.64
C GLY A 114 0.38 7.20 16.68
N LYS A 115 0.49 5.93 16.27
CA LYS A 115 0.80 4.84 17.21
C LYS A 115 2.26 4.42 17.10
N ASP A 116 2.82 3.96 18.23
CA ASP A 116 4.16 3.38 18.27
C ASP A 116 4.13 1.97 17.67
N PHE A 117 4.41 1.91 16.37
CA PHE A 117 4.61 0.66 15.65
C PHE A 117 6.08 0.25 15.69
N VAL A 118 6.33 -0.98 16.12
CA VAL A 118 7.62 -1.67 15.99
C VAL A 118 7.75 -2.15 14.54
N THR A 119 8.72 -1.62 13.81
CA THR A 119 8.96 -1.99 12.40
C THR A 119 9.57 -3.39 12.35
N LEU A 120 8.88 -4.33 11.70
CA LEU A 120 9.36 -5.70 11.52
C LEU A 120 10.09 -5.90 10.20
N ALA A 121 9.62 -5.24 9.15
CA ALA A 121 10.16 -5.40 7.81
C ALA A 121 10.05 -4.09 7.02
N THR A 122 11.08 -3.84 6.22
CA THR A 122 11.12 -2.76 5.25
C THR A 122 11.38 -3.36 3.88
N TYR A 123 10.63 -2.91 2.88
CA TYR A 123 10.76 -3.30 1.49
C TYR A 123 11.07 -2.06 0.68
N TYR A 124 12.08 -2.12 -0.18
CA TYR A 124 12.40 -1.04 -1.11
C TYR A 124 12.22 -1.52 -2.54
N PHE A 125 11.75 -0.60 -3.38
CA PHE A 125 11.65 -0.79 -4.82
C PHE A 125 12.34 0.41 -5.49
N PRO A 126 13.29 0.19 -6.42
CA PRO A 126 13.93 1.24 -7.21
C PRO A 126 13.07 1.75 -8.37
#